data_AF-X1AQT5-F1
#
_entry.id   AF-X1AQT5-F1
#
_cell.length_a   1.000
_cell.length_b   1.000
_cell.length_c   1.000
_cell.angle_alpha   90.00
_cell.angle_beta   90.00
_cell.angle_gamma   90.00
#
_symmetry.space_group_name_H-M   'P 1'
#
loop_
_entity.id
_entity.type
_entity.pdbx_description
1 polymer ?
#
loop_
_entity_poly.entity_id
_entity_poly.type
_entity_poly.pdbx_seq_one_letter_code
_entity_poly.pdbx_strand_id
1 'polypeptide(L)' 'MICGEGKVVEKEVKNYETNVAGTKMTLPEAIVGTCDSCGVVNYAFRKDAWLKAQEQGNPLD' A
#
# COMPACT_ATOMS: atom_id res chain seq x y z
N MET A 1 2.08 15.04 -8.16
CA MET A 1 1.28 15.16 -9.40
C MET A 1 1.60 13.94 -10.25
N ILE A 2 0.59 13.22 -10.75
CA ILE A 2 0.83 12.11 -11.70
C ILE A 2 1.33 12.74 -13.00
N CYS A 3 2.52 12.36 -13.45
CA CYS A 3 3.17 13.00 -14.61
C CYS A 3 2.73 12.46 -15.97
N GLY A 4 2.03 11.31 -16.03
CA GLY A 4 1.61 10.69 -17.29
C GLY A 4 2.74 10.07 -18.12
N GLU A 5 3.98 10.19 -17.64
CA GLU A 5 5.21 9.67 -18.22
C GLU A 5 6.01 8.87 -17.19
N GLY A 6 6.97 8.05 -17.63
CA GLY A 6 7.77 7.19 -16.75
C GLY A 6 7.18 5.79 -16.54
N LYS A 7 7.88 4.99 -15.74
CA LYS A 7 7.52 3.59 -15.44
C LYS A 7 7.23 3.45 -13.95
N VAL A 8 6.20 2.66 -13.64
CA VAL A 8 5.92 2.25 -12.27
C VAL A 8 6.77 1.05 -11.95
N VAL A 9 7.63 1.18 -10.93
CA VAL A 9 8.41 0.08 -10.37
C VAL A 9 7.65 -0.45 -9.16
N GLU A 10 7.24 -1.70 -9.22
CA GLU A 10 6.51 -2.38 -8.16
C GLU A 10 7.46 -3.17 -7.26
N LYS A 11 7.20 -3.15 -5.96
CA LYS A 11 7.90 -3.97 -4.96
C LYS A 11 6.93 -4.51 -3.93
N GLU A 12 7.14 -5.75 -3.53
CA GLU A 12 6.45 -6.31 -2.38
C GLU A 12 7.12 -5.80 -1.09
N VAL A 13 6.31 -5.24 -0.20
CA VAL A 13 6.75 -4.67 1.07
C VAL A 13 5.92 -5.27 2.20
N LYS A 14 6.60 -5.70 3.26
CA LYS A 14 5.95 -6.16 4.49
C LYS A 14 5.85 -5.01 5.49
N ASN A 15 4.77 -5.00 6.27
CA ASN A 15 4.48 -3.96 7.27
C ASN A 15 4.58 -2.55 6.70
N TYR A 16 3.97 -2.32 5.53
CA TYR A 16 3.98 -1.01 4.88
C TYR A 16 3.07 -0.04 5.63
N GLU A 17 3.66 1.00 6.21
CA GLU A 17 2.92 2.07 6.87
C GLU A 17 2.32 3.03 5.84
N THR A 18 1.03 3.30 5.98
CA THR A 18 0.32 4.23 5.10
C THR A 18 -0.75 5.00 5.87
N ASN A 19 -1.33 6.00 5.24
CA ASN A 19 -2.46 6.74 5.75
C ASN A 19 -3.67 6.53 4.84
N VAL A 20 -4.73 5.93 5.37
CA VAL A 20 -6.01 5.71 4.68
C VAL A 20 -7.05 6.56 5.38
N ALA A 21 -7.65 7.51 4.65
CA ALA A 21 -8.72 8.37 5.17
C ALA A 21 -8.37 9.12 6.48
N GLY A 22 -7.10 9.51 6.67
CA GLY A 22 -6.62 10.19 7.88
C GLY A 22 -6.07 9.24 8.95
N THR A 23 -6.40 7.96 8.87
CA THR A 23 -5.96 6.94 9.83
C THR A 23 -4.65 6.30 9.39
N LYS A 24 -3.65 6.28 10.27
CA LYS A 24 -2.42 5.53 10.05
C LYS A 24 -2.72 4.03 10.15
N MET A 25 -2.27 3.28 9.16
CA MET A 25 -2.45 1.83 9.08
C MET A 25 -1.14 1.17 8.68
N THR A 26 -0.93 -0.04 9.17
CA THR A 26 0.19 -0.90 8.74
C THR A 26 -0.38 -2.05 7.92
N LEU A 27 0.05 -2.15 6.66
CA LEU A 27 -0.33 -3.23 5.77
C LEU A 27 0.66 -4.38 5.94
N PRO A 28 0.23 -5.57 6.41
CA PRO A 28 1.16 -6.68 6.64
C PRO A 28 1.94 -7.06 5.39
N GLU A 29 1.26 -7.04 4.24
CA GLU A 29 1.85 -7.26 2.91
C GLU A 29 1.16 -6.34 1.90
N ALA A 30 1.96 -5.55 1.17
CA ALA A 30 1.48 -4.64 0.13
C ALA A 30 2.39 -4.68 -1.09
N ILE A 31 1.80 -4.46 -2.26
CA ILE A 31 2.56 -4.13 -3.48
C ILE A 31 2.63 -2.61 -3.54
N VAL A 32 3.83 -2.05 -3.47
CA VAL A 32 4.09 -0.61 -3.53
C VAL A 32 4.65 -0.28 -4.89
N GLY A 33 3.91 0.48 -5.68
CA GLY A 33 4.31 1.01 -6.98
C GLY A 33 4.85 2.42 -6.83
N THR A 34 6.08 2.67 -7.30
CA THR A 34 6.68 4.02 -7.35
C THR A 34 6.97 4.40 -8.79
N CYS A 35 6.50 5.56 -9.23
CA CYS A 35 6.88 6.12 -10.53
C CYS A 35 8.34 6.59 -10.49
N ASP A 36 9.17 6.11 -11.41
CA ASP A 36 10.60 6.47 -11.50
C ASP A 36 10.85 7.94 -11.92
N SER A 37 9.87 8.57 -12.56
CA SER A 37 9.97 9.95 -13.04
C SER A 37 9.48 10.97 -11.99
N CYS A 38 8.24 10.84 -11.51
CA CYS A 38 7.64 11.82 -10.59
C CYS A 38 7.63 11.41 -9.11
N GLY A 39 8.07 10.19 -8.78
CA GLY A 39 8.12 9.69 -7.41
C GLY A 39 6.76 9.45 -6.76
N VAL A 40 5.65 9.55 -7.50
CA VAL A 40 4.32 9.21 -6.97
C VAL A 40 4.30 7.75 -6.54
N VAL A 41 3.76 7.52 -5.33
CA VAL A 41 3.63 6.20 -4.72
C VAL A 41 2.17 5.81 -4.68
N ASN A 42 1.87 4.59 -5.12
CA ASN A 42 0.60 3.91 -4.94
C ASN A 42 0.84 2.55 -4.29
N TYR A 43 -0.18 2.02 -3.61
CA TYR A 43 -0.12 0.70 -3.01
C TYR A 43 -1.39 -0.09 -3.25
N ALA A 44 -1.26 -1.41 -3.34
CA ALA A 44 -2.36 -2.35 -3.42
C ALA A 44 -2.26 -3.40 -2.30
N PHE A 45 -3.40 -3.74 -1.71
CA PHE A 45 -3.51 -4.78 -0.68
C PHE A 45 -3.51 -6.16 -1.34
N ARG A 46 -2.80 -7.12 -0.75
CA ARG A 46 -3.05 -8.54 -1.05
C ARG A 46 -4.32 -8.96 -0.31
N LYS A 47 -5.39 -9.26 -1.04
CA LYS A 47 -6.71 -9.62 -0.47
C LYS A 47 -6.60 -10.71 0.61
N ASP A 48 -5.78 -11.72 0.38
CA ASP A 48 -5.58 -12.82 1.34
C ASP A 48 -4.87 -12.37 2.63
N ALA A 49 -3.93 -11.42 2.53
CA ALA A 49 -3.26 -10.83 3.68
C ALA A 49 -4.21 -9.92 4.48
N TRP A 50 -5.11 -9.22 3.79
CA TRP A 50 -6.14 -8.39 4.43
C TRP A 50 -7.18 -9.24 5.18
N LEU A 51 -7.65 -10.33 4.60
CA LEU A 51 -8.58 -11.25 5.26
C LEU A 51 -7.96 -11.84 6.56
N LYS A 52 -6.68 -12.24 6.50
CA LYS A 52 -5.95 -12.71 7.70
C LYS A 52 -5.77 -11.63 8.76
N ALA A 53 -5.59 -10.37 8.35
CA ALA A 53 -5.46 -9.25 9.27
C ALA A 53 -6.80 -8.94 9.97
N GLN A 54 -7.94 -9.09 9.28
CA GLN A 54 -9.26 -8.94 9.90
C GLN A 54 -9.56 -10.01 10.97
N GLU A 55 -9.11 -11.25 10.75
CA GLU A 55 -9.25 -12.34 11.72
C GLU A 55 -8.48 -12.08 13.03
N GLN A 56 -7.46 -11.22 13.01
CA GLN A 56 -6.61 -10.90 14.16
C GLN A 56 -7.06 -9.65 14.96
N GLY A 57 -8.24 -9.11 14.62
CA GLY A 57 -8.74 -7.86 15.20
C GLY A 57 -8.60 -6.73 14.20
N ASN A 58 -9.75 -6.27 13.68
CA ASN A 58 -9.84 -5.21 12.71
C ASN A 58 -9.20 -3.91 13.25
N PRO A 59 -8.21 -3.29 12.57
CA PRO A 59 -7.65 -2.00 12.96
C PRO A 59 -8.57 -0.80 12.60
N LEU A 60 -9.83 -1.08 12.21
CA LEU A 60 -10.82 -0.08 11.77
C LEU A 60 -12.11 -0.09 12.61
N ASP A 61 -12.15 -0.85 13.72
CA ASP A 61 -13.17 -0.70 14.77
C ASP A 61 -12.64 0.18 15.91
#